data_AF-A0A959HK31-F1
#
_entry.id   AF-A0A959HK31-F1
#
_cell.length_a   1.000
_cell.length_b   1.000
_cell.length_c   1.000
_cell.angle_alpha   90.00
_cell.angle_beta   90.00
_cell.angle_gamma   90.00
#
_symmetry.space_group_name_H-M   'P 1'
#
loop_
_entity.id
_entity.type
_entity.pdbx_description
1 polymer ?
#
loop_
_entity_poly.entity_id
_entity_poly.type
_entity_poly.pdbx_seq_one_letter_code
_entity_poly.pdbx_strand_id
1 'polypeptide(L)'
;MKIPAEDVQLNRFDGVRQVQVNWWDGWFTVKKTLTDNEGCWRIDHREAGKAYMWVKFKGPRASLRGFVGNTVQLWHLFYVIVDYAGQMGGGTYNNISINYSRWVNQGSAAHRYWSAATVNNGIHEFWGQAVADGINTPHIHNDKPLDVFLAVNRRDGFTLMPNAMGPVRVGTAIATGLLTGNILFGGVGVQAGVLASLKYDDLPDLMIGCDWLNSDRLRETVYHECAHASHFGQAGPDYWMNLVIAEIAADIETGEGWGNANSNDAGRIAVCESWAEHIGYAYNHIRYGGSTSLLPTGRTWERRQEETRNDVLDHVPIGVHFDLIDPAVGYLLEDFLFYPAMALLRIDTFLAKNSSLMDFEILIDSTFNYRLWSYSDGATELVGQYSFEGGQYFLQYKLIPKQVGLFLISQAAAVYPQGEDQAFPEKCKLKGSSARVTLNGGADNNIEFLRSSPDPHYNEWILLEPEARFHKFGGYCFYVVE
;
A
#
# COMPACT_ATOMS: atom_id res chain seq x y z
N MET A 1 -16.15 -8.67 36.04
CA MET A 1 -16.51 -9.67 35.00
C MET A 1 -15.82 -9.27 33.71
N LYS A 2 -15.39 -10.22 32.88
CA LYS A 2 -14.55 -9.97 31.71
C LYS A 2 -14.94 -10.85 30.52
N ILE A 3 -14.81 -10.34 29.32
CA ILE A 3 -14.98 -11.11 28.08
C ILE A 3 -13.71 -10.92 27.26
N PRO A 4 -12.76 -11.87 27.31
CA PRO A 4 -11.59 -11.80 26.46
C PRO A 4 -11.65 -12.75 25.25
N ALA A 5 -10.86 -12.43 24.23
CA ALA A 5 -10.59 -13.28 23.07
C ALA A 5 -9.10 -13.56 22.94
N GLU A 6 -8.77 -14.77 22.52
CA GLU A 6 -7.40 -15.20 22.32
C GLU A 6 -6.77 -14.49 21.12
N ASP A 7 -5.67 -13.79 21.38
CA ASP A 7 -4.73 -13.33 20.37
C ASP A 7 -3.59 -14.34 20.27
N VAL A 8 -3.65 -15.15 19.22
CA VAL A 8 -2.77 -16.30 18.99
C VAL A 8 -1.35 -15.82 18.71
N GLN A 9 -1.21 -14.66 18.06
CA GLN A 9 0.08 -14.13 17.65
C GLN A 9 0.85 -13.53 18.82
N LEU A 10 0.14 -12.92 19.77
CA LEU A 10 0.72 -12.38 21.02
C LEU A 10 0.67 -13.36 22.20
N ASN A 11 0.16 -14.58 21.99
CA ASN A 11 -0.02 -15.62 23.01
C ASN A 11 -0.68 -15.08 24.30
N ARG A 12 -1.77 -14.31 24.14
CA ARG A 12 -2.48 -13.70 25.26
C ARG A 12 -3.97 -13.53 24.97
N PHE A 13 -4.72 -13.15 26.00
CA PHE A 13 -6.14 -12.83 25.89
C PHE A 13 -6.35 -11.32 25.92
N ASP A 14 -6.92 -10.78 24.85
CA ASP A 14 -7.30 -9.38 24.74
C ASP A 14 -8.76 -9.19 25.16
N GLY A 15 -9.07 -8.06 25.81
CA GLY A 15 -10.45 -7.70 26.10
C GLY A 15 -11.29 -7.48 24.83
N VAL A 16 -12.48 -8.04 24.76
CA VAL A 16 -13.43 -7.78 23.66
C VAL A 16 -14.13 -6.45 23.90
N ARG A 17 -13.84 -5.47 23.05
CA ARG A 17 -14.20 -4.06 23.27
C ARG A 17 -15.64 -3.76 22.89
N GLN A 18 -16.35 -3.00 23.73
CA GLN A 18 -17.63 -2.37 23.39
C GLN A 18 -18.71 -3.31 22.81
N VAL A 19 -18.72 -4.59 23.21
CA VAL A 19 -19.80 -5.53 22.88
C VAL A 19 -20.90 -5.46 23.92
N GLN A 20 -22.14 -5.65 23.49
CA GLN A 20 -23.30 -5.57 24.37
C GLN A 20 -23.49 -6.86 25.15
N VAL A 21 -23.48 -6.74 26.48
CA VAL A 21 -23.87 -7.81 27.40
C VAL A 21 -25.33 -7.63 27.79
N ASN A 22 -26.12 -8.67 27.55
CA ASN A 22 -27.50 -8.78 28.00
C ASN A 22 -27.59 -9.69 29.20
N TRP A 23 -28.37 -9.26 30.18
CA TRP A 23 -28.63 -9.99 31.41
C TRP A 23 -30.12 -10.06 31.66
N TRP A 24 -30.63 -11.25 31.94
CA TRP A 24 -32.04 -11.48 32.23
C TRP A 24 -32.22 -12.27 33.53
N ASP A 25 -33.10 -11.80 34.41
CA ASP A 25 -33.40 -12.42 35.71
C ASP A 25 -34.38 -13.62 35.62
N GLY A 26 -34.75 -14.02 34.40
CA GLY A 26 -35.69 -15.13 34.15
C GLY A 26 -37.17 -14.75 34.26
N TRP A 27 -37.50 -13.52 34.64
CA TRP A 27 -38.88 -13.06 34.82
C TRP A 27 -39.17 -11.82 33.97
N PHE A 28 -38.79 -10.62 34.41
CA PHE A 28 -39.18 -9.36 33.76
C PHE A 28 -38.03 -8.38 33.54
N THR A 29 -36.87 -8.57 34.19
CA THR A 29 -35.78 -7.59 34.13
C THR A 29 -34.75 -8.00 33.11
N VAL A 30 -34.64 -7.22 32.04
CA VAL A 30 -33.51 -7.30 31.10
C VAL A 30 -32.61 -6.09 31.27
N LYS A 31 -31.37 -6.31 31.66
CA LYS A 31 -30.33 -5.28 31.75
C LYS A 31 -29.35 -5.40 30.59
N LYS A 32 -28.83 -4.27 30.15
CA LYS A 32 -27.87 -4.18 29.05
C LYS A 32 -26.70 -3.31 29.49
N THR A 33 -25.49 -3.72 29.20
CA THR A 33 -24.28 -2.92 29.35
C THR A 33 -23.35 -3.16 28.16
N LEU A 34 -22.37 -2.29 27.95
CA LEU A 34 -21.26 -2.55 27.05
C LEU A 34 -20.06 -3.05 27.86
N THR A 35 -19.17 -3.80 27.22
CA THR A 35 -17.80 -3.97 27.71
C THR A 35 -16.99 -2.69 27.47
N ASP A 36 -16.03 -2.42 28.35
CA ASP A 36 -15.04 -1.38 28.12
C ASP A 36 -13.92 -1.84 27.16
N ASN A 37 -12.87 -1.03 27.02
CA ASN A 37 -11.74 -1.33 26.13
C ASN A 37 -10.86 -2.50 26.63
N GLU A 38 -11.02 -2.91 27.88
CA GLU A 38 -10.35 -4.08 28.47
C GLU A 38 -11.27 -5.31 28.47
N GLY A 39 -12.45 -5.22 27.88
CA GLY A 39 -13.44 -6.30 27.87
C GLY A 39 -14.14 -6.49 29.22
N CYS A 40 -13.95 -5.56 30.16
CA CYS A 40 -14.59 -5.60 31.46
C CYS A 40 -16.01 -5.03 31.37
N TRP A 41 -16.91 -5.59 32.18
CA TRP A 41 -18.30 -5.14 32.25
C TRP A 41 -18.85 -5.33 33.66
N ARG A 42 -19.90 -4.58 33.98
CA ARG A 42 -20.55 -4.59 35.29
C ARG A 42 -22.05 -4.40 35.16
N ILE A 43 -22.80 -5.09 36.01
CA ILE A 43 -24.22 -4.85 36.23
C ILE A 43 -24.40 -4.68 37.73
N ASP A 44 -24.85 -3.50 38.15
CA ASP A 44 -25.08 -3.18 39.56
C ASP A 44 -26.42 -3.73 40.02
N HIS A 45 -26.45 -5.05 40.21
CA HIS A 45 -27.63 -5.74 40.70
C HIS A 45 -27.31 -7.02 41.45
N ARG A 46 -28.14 -7.31 42.44
CA ARG A 46 -28.13 -8.57 43.17
C ARG A 46 -29.37 -9.35 42.77
N GLU A 47 -29.19 -10.55 42.24
CA GLU A 47 -30.29 -11.42 41.87
C GLU A 47 -30.61 -12.39 43.00
N ALA A 48 -31.89 -12.53 43.33
CA ALA A 48 -32.37 -13.56 44.25
C ALA A 48 -32.53 -14.92 43.56
N GLY A 49 -32.56 -14.94 42.21
CA GLY A 49 -32.89 -16.11 41.39
C GLY A 49 -31.80 -16.52 40.40
N LYS A 50 -32.24 -17.19 39.32
CA LYS A 50 -31.37 -17.54 38.19
C LYS A 50 -31.25 -16.34 37.27
N ALA A 51 -30.05 -16.09 36.79
CA ALA A 51 -29.79 -15.11 35.77
C ALA A 51 -29.21 -15.75 34.52
N TYR A 52 -29.55 -15.19 33.37
CA TYR A 52 -29.15 -15.64 32.06
C TYR A 52 -28.36 -14.54 31.37
N MET A 53 -27.24 -14.90 30.77
CA MET A 53 -26.34 -13.94 30.15
C MET A 53 -26.15 -14.25 28.66
N TRP A 54 -26.14 -13.19 27.86
CA TRP A 54 -25.76 -13.25 26.45
C TRP A 54 -24.76 -12.17 26.10
N VAL A 55 -23.82 -12.50 25.23
CA VAL A 55 -22.91 -11.54 24.60
C VAL A 55 -23.42 -11.31 23.19
N LYS A 56 -23.74 -10.06 22.86
CA LYS A 56 -24.17 -9.63 21.53
C LYS A 56 -23.05 -8.83 20.90
N PHE A 57 -22.58 -9.24 19.72
CA PHE A 57 -21.57 -8.51 18.95
C PHE A 57 -22.19 -7.31 18.23
N LYS A 58 -22.70 -6.39 19.05
CA LYS A 58 -23.28 -5.11 18.67
C LYS A 58 -22.70 -4.05 19.59
N GLY A 59 -22.18 -3.00 18.98
CA GLY A 59 -21.60 -1.86 19.65
C GLY A 59 -21.85 -0.55 18.91
N PRO A 60 -21.23 0.55 19.35
CA PRO A 60 -21.37 1.86 18.72
C PRO A 60 -20.66 1.95 17.37
N ARG A 61 -19.66 1.10 17.10
CA ARG A 61 -18.87 1.13 15.85
C ARG A 61 -19.31 0.08 14.84
N ALA A 62 -19.71 -1.11 15.29
CA ALA A 62 -20.09 -2.20 14.41
C ALA A 62 -21.21 -3.07 14.99
N SER A 63 -21.98 -3.68 14.09
CA SER A 63 -22.88 -4.80 14.37
C SER A 63 -22.46 -5.98 13.50
N LEU A 64 -22.09 -7.09 14.14
CA LEU A 64 -21.58 -8.26 13.43
C LEU A 64 -22.68 -9.31 13.30
N ARG A 65 -22.90 -9.77 12.07
CA ARG A 65 -23.76 -10.89 11.69
C ARG A 65 -22.91 -11.96 11.00
N GLY A 66 -23.45 -13.16 10.79
CA GLY A 66 -22.65 -14.23 10.16
C GLY A 66 -23.06 -15.64 10.54
N PHE A 67 -22.31 -16.58 9.99
CA PHE A 67 -22.62 -18.02 9.90
C PHE A 67 -22.77 -18.76 11.24
N VAL A 68 -23.48 -19.90 11.18
CA VAL A 68 -23.34 -21.06 12.09
C VAL A 68 -23.36 -22.31 11.20
N GLY A 69 -22.31 -23.13 11.25
CA GLY A 69 -22.12 -24.26 10.34
C GLY A 69 -21.61 -23.83 8.95
N ASN A 70 -21.64 -24.76 7.99
CA ASN A 70 -21.09 -24.57 6.63
C ASN A 70 -22.13 -24.09 5.60
N THR A 71 -23.32 -23.65 6.04
CA THR A 71 -24.40 -23.20 5.17
C THR A 71 -25.01 -21.92 5.72
N VAL A 72 -25.17 -20.90 4.87
CA VAL A 72 -25.87 -19.69 5.27
C VAL A 72 -27.36 -19.98 5.36
N GLN A 73 -27.88 -19.94 6.59
CA GLN A 73 -29.30 -19.90 6.84
C GLN A 73 -29.75 -18.44 6.76
N LEU A 74 -30.94 -18.19 6.20
CA LEU A 74 -31.53 -16.86 6.01
C LEU A 74 -31.34 -15.94 7.22
N TRP A 75 -31.64 -16.42 8.41
CA TRP A 75 -31.57 -15.64 9.63
C TRP A 75 -30.14 -15.26 10.05
N HIS A 76 -29.10 -15.95 9.56
CA HIS A 76 -27.69 -15.58 9.79
C HIS A 76 -27.28 -14.33 9.01
N LEU A 77 -27.98 -14.02 7.92
CA LEU A 77 -27.85 -12.75 7.22
C LEU A 77 -28.53 -11.64 8.01
N PHE A 78 -29.63 -11.87 8.71
CA PHE A 78 -30.37 -10.73 9.30
C PHE A 78 -30.05 -10.44 10.78
N TYR A 79 -29.53 -11.42 11.52
CA TYR A 79 -29.34 -11.26 12.96
C TYR A 79 -27.89 -11.15 13.38
N VAL A 80 -27.68 -10.21 14.30
CA VAL A 80 -26.43 -10.05 15.04
C VAL A 80 -26.05 -11.37 15.72
N ILE A 81 -24.74 -11.64 15.77
CA ILE A 81 -24.18 -12.77 16.49
C ILE A 81 -24.46 -12.60 17.98
N VAL A 82 -25.12 -13.61 18.56
CA VAL A 82 -25.43 -13.69 19.98
C VAL A 82 -24.88 -15.00 20.52
N ASP A 83 -24.01 -14.90 21.52
CA ASP A 83 -23.54 -16.04 22.30
C ASP A 83 -24.33 -16.14 23.60
N TYR A 84 -24.79 -17.34 23.94
CA TYR A 84 -25.42 -17.62 25.22
C TYR A 84 -24.35 -18.09 26.21
N ALA A 85 -23.94 -17.17 27.07
CA ALA A 85 -22.88 -17.37 28.05
C ALA A 85 -23.27 -18.29 29.21
N GLY A 86 -24.56 -18.65 29.31
CA GLY A 86 -25.06 -19.60 30.28
C GLY A 86 -25.96 -18.97 31.35
N GLN A 87 -26.29 -19.82 32.33
CA GLN A 87 -27.15 -19.51 33.45
C GLN A 87 -26.35 -19.52 34.74
N MET A 88 -26.56 -18.51 35.59
CA MET A 88 -25.94 -18.38 36.90
C MET A 88 -27.03 -18.36 37.97
N GLY A 89 -26.79 -18.97 39.13
CA GLY A 89 -27.77 -19.03 40.23
C GLY A 89 -27.32 -18.24 41.44
N GLY A 90 -28.15 -17.28 41.89
CA GLY A 90 -28.08 -16.56 43.19
C GLY A 90 -26.80 -15.77 43.52
N GLY A 91 -26.96 -14.56 44.07
CA GLY A 91 -25.87 -13.82 44.74
C GLY A 91 -25.33 -12.61 43.99
N THR A 92 -24.09 -12.19 44.33
CA THR A 92 -23.36 -11.11 43.66
C THR A 92 -22.38 -11.73 42.66
N TYR A 93 -22.49 -11.34 41.39
CA TYR A 93 -21.68 -11.91 40.30
C TYR A 93 -20.48 -11.02 40.02
N ASN A 94 -19.33 -11.42 40.56
CA ASN A 94 -18.12 -10.58 40.51
C ASN A 94 -17.08 -11.17 39.54
N ASN A 95 -17.14 -12.48 39.30
CA ASN A 95 -16.07 -13.27 38.69
C ASN A 95 -16.54 -14.14 37.51
N ILE A 96 -17.27 -13.54 36.57
CA ILE A 96 -17.62 -14.20 35.30
C ILE A 96 -16.55 -13.86 34.26
N SER A 97 -15.98 -14.89 33.63
CA SER A 97 -15.12 -14.77 32.45
C SER A 97 -15.64 -15.64 31.32
N ILE A 98 -15.81 -15.07 30.13
CA ILE A 98 -16.19 -15.81 28.91
C ILE A 98 -15.05 -15.68 27.93
N ASN A 99 -14.29 -16.75 27.77
CA ASN A 99 -13.10 -16.73 26.95
C ASN A 99 -13.42 -17.26 25.55
N TYR A 100 -13.19 -16.43 24.55
CA TYR A 100 -13.26 -16.86 23.15
C TYR A 100 -11.87 -17.31 22.70
N SER A 101 -11.61 -18.61 22.85
CA SER A 101 -10.39 -19.25 22.34
C SER A 101 -10.43 -19.47 20.84
N ARG A 102 -9.25 -19.55 20.23
CA ARG A 102 -9.09 -19.92 18.82
C ARG A 102 -9.79 -21.25 18.56
N TRP A 103 -10.51 -21.30 17.46
CA TRP A 103 -11.25 -22.48 17.06
C TRP A 103 -10.35 -23.60 16.54
N VAL A 104 -10.87 -24.83 16.64
CA VAL A 104 -10.23 -26.04 16.11
C VAL A 104 -11.03 -26.62 14.94
N ASN A 105 -12.34 -26.43 14.96
CA ASN A 105 -13.27 -26.90 13.93
C ASN A 105 -13.84 -25.70 13.16
N GLN A 106 -13.56 -25.64 11.86
CA GLN A 106 -14.12 -24.64 10.96
C GLN A 106 -15.66 -24.72 10.96
N GLY A 107 -16.33 -23.58 10.76
CA GLY A 107 -17.80 -23.46 10.83
C GLY A 107 -18.43 -23.64 12.23
N SER A 108 -17.66 -24.00 13.27
CA SER A 108 -18.21 -24.21 14.62
C SER A 108 -18.63 -22.91 15.32
N ALA A 109 -19.39 -23.02 16.41
CA ALA A 109 -19.72 -21.88 17.26
C ALA A 109 -18.46 -21.18 17.82
N ALA A 110 -17.43 -21.95 18.19
CA ALA A 110 -16.14 -21.40 18.62
C ALA A 110 -15.48 -20.57 17.51
N HIS A 111 -15.53 -21.05 16.27
CA HIS A 111 -15.04 -20.30 15.10
C HIS A 111 -15.78 -18.97 14.98
N ARG A 112 -17.11 -19.01 14.98
CA ARG A 112 -17.94 -17.81 14.89
C ARG A 112 -17.62 -16.78 15.98
N TYR A 113 -17.56 -17.19 17.24
CA TYR A 113 -17.41 -16.25 18.35
C TYR A 113 -15.99 -15.69 18.47
N TRP A 114 -14.97 -16.52 18.22
CA TRP A 114 -13.59 -16.04 18.17
C TRP A 114 -13.38 -15.06 17.01
N SER A 115 -13.91 -15.36 15.82
CA SER A 115 -13.80 -14.46 14.68
C SER A 115 -14.58 -13.17 14.94
N ALA A 116 -15.79 -13.23 15.50
CA ALA A 116 -16.56 -12.05 15.85
C ALA A 116 -15.83 -11.15 16.87
N ALA A 117 -15.19 -11.75 17.88
CA ALA A 117 -14.42 -11.00 18.84
C ALA A 117 -13.16 -10.37 18.24
N THR A 118 -12.45 -11.11 17.40
CA THR A 118 -11.22 -10.64 16.73
C THR A 118 -11.54 -9.53 15.73
N VAL A 119 -12.59 -9.68 14.91
CA VAL A 119 -13.04 -8.68 13.94
C VAL A 119 -13.52 -7.42 14.65
N ASN A 120 -14.35 -7.55 15.69
CA ASN A 120 -14.80 -6.41 16.48
C ASN A 120 -13.61 -5.63 17.06
N ASN A 121 -12.64 -6.31 17.67
CA ASN A 121 -11.44 -5.67 18.19
C ASN A 121 -10.61 -4.99 17.08
N GLY A 122 -10.47 -5.62 15.92
CA GLY A 122 -9.79 -5.04 14.75
C GLY A 122 -10.45 -3.73 14.29
N ILE A 123 -11.77 -3.68 14.17
CA ILE A 123 -12.51 -2.44 13.84
C ILE A 123 -12.24 -1.35 14.88
N HIS A 124 -12.20 -1.72 16.17
CA HIS A 124 -11.92 -0.77 17.23
C HIS A 124 -10.49 -0.21 17.19
N GLU A 125 -9.53 -1.03 16.77
CA GLU A 125 -8.12 -0.65 16.63
C GLU A 125 -7.89 0.22 15.41
N PHE A 126 -8.45 -0.17 14.25
CA PHE A 126 -8.45 0.64 13.04
C PHE A 126 -8.96 2.05 13.34
N TRP A 127 -10.09 2.17 14.04
CA TRP A 127 -10.63 3.49 14.40
C TRP A 127 -9.63 4.36 15.19
N GLY A 128 -8.89 3.75 16.13
CA GLY A 128 -7.91 4.47 16.93
C GLY A 128 -6.71 4.90 16.09
N GLN A 129 -6.23 4.03 15.21
CA GLN A 129 -5.10 4.29 14.33
C GLN A 129 -5.47 5.32 13.25
N ALA A 130 -6.64 5.18 12.62
CA ALA A 130 -7.14 6.14 11.62
C ALA A 130 -7.22 7.56 12.18
N VAL A 131 -7.73 7.73 13.40
CA VAL A 131 -7.76 9.03 14.09
C VAL A 131 -6.34 9.54 14.37
N ALA A 132 -5.42 8.67 14.79
CA ALA A 132 -4.04 9.05 15.07
C ALA A 132 -3.30 9.52 13.81
N ASP A 133 -3.57 8.91 12.67
CA ASP A 133 -2.97 9.25 11.38
C ASP A 133 -3.69 10.40 10.65
N GLY A 134 -4.80 10.88 11.21
CA GLY A 134 -5.59 11.96 10.62
C GLY A 134 -6.35 11.56 9.35
N ILE A 135 -6.59 10.28 9.13
CA ILE A 135 -7.45 9.77 8.05
C ILE A 135 -8.88 9.57 8.55
N ASN A 136 -9.83 9.46 7.61
CA ASN A 136 -11.22 9.23 7.95
C ASN A 136 -11.38 7.89 8.68
N THR A 137 -12.23 7.83 9.70
CA THR A 137 -12.70 6.55 10.22
C THR A 137 -13.72 5.93 9.26
N PRO A 138 -13.95 4.60 9.27
CA PRO A 138 -15.04 3.97 8.53
C PRO A 138 -16.35 4.70 8.77
N HIS A 139 -17.03 5.03 7.68
CA HIS A 139 -18.17 5.93 7.70
C HIS A 139 -19.35 5.33 8.48
N ILE A 140 -19.76 5.99 9.57
CA ILE A 140 -21.01 5.71 10.29
C ILE A 140 -22.11 6.55 9.63
N HIS A 141 -23.01 5.91 8.91
CA HIS A 141 -24.10 6.59 8.20
C HIS A 141 -25.37 6.64 9.06
N ASN A 142 -25.95 7.84 9.25
CA ASN A 142 -27.19 8.05 10.02
C ASN A 142 -27.14 7.44 11.44
N ASP A 143 -26.03 7.62 12.15
CA ASP A 143 -25.78 7.03 13.48
C ASP A 143 -25.90 5.50 13.53
N LYS A 144 -25.85 4.82 12.38
CA LYS A 144 -25.86 3.36 12.32
C LYS A 144 -24.42 2.85 12.36
N PRO A 145 -24.11 1.92 13.29
CA PRO A 145 -22.81 1.26 13.30
C PRO A 145 -22.62 0.48 11.99
N LEU A 146 -21.37 0.24 11.64
CA LEU A 146 -20.98 -0.55 10.47
C LEU A 146 -21.64 -1.93 10.51
N ASP A 147 -22.32 -2.32 9.44
CA ASP A 147 -22.92 -3.64 9.33
C ASP A 147 -21.93 -4.63 8.70
N VAL A 148 -21.44 -5.57 9.51
CA VAL A 148 -20.35 -6.47 9.13
C VAL A 148 -20.85 -7.90 9.08
N PHE A 149 -20.67 -8.55 7.92
CA PHE A 149 -20.97 -9.97 7.73
C PHE A 149 -19.71 -10.81 7.83
N LEU A 150 -19.71 -11.76 8.74
CA LEU A 150 -18.65 -12.76 8.87
C LEU A 150 -18.95 -13.95 7.95
N ALA A 151 -18.00 -14.27 7.08
CA ALA A 151 -18.08 -15.38 6.13
C ALA A 151 -17.17 -16.55 6.55
N VAL A 152 -17.71 -17.77 6.51
CA VAL A 152 -16.95 -19.03 6.62
C VAL A 152 -16.55 -19.49 5.22
N ASN A 153 -15.52 -20.33 5.10
CA ASN A 153 -14.98 -20.82 3.81
C ASN A 153 -14.29 -19.72 2.99
N ARG A 154 -13.87 -18.63 3.65
CA ARG A 154 -13.29 -17.43 3.05
C ARG A 154 -12.16 -16.87 3.90
N ARG A 155 -11.20 -16.25 3.23
CA ARG A 155 -10.01 -15.60 3.81
C ARG A 155 -9.83 -14.15 3.34
N ASP A 156 -10.62 -13.78 2.35
CA ASP A 156 -10.72 -12.47 1.74
C ASP A 156 -11.85 -11.65 2.37
N GLY A 157 -11.90 -10.36 2.05
CA GLY A 157 -12.96 -9.45 2.45
C GLY A 157 -13.60 -8.75 1.25
N PHE A 158 -14.59 -7.92 1.54
CA PHE A 158 -15.17 -6.99 0.57
C PHE A 158 -15.85 -5.82 1.27
N THR A 159 -15.84 -4.64 0.65
CA THR A 159 -16.46 -3.42 1.18
C THR A 159 -17.42 -2.80 0.17
N LEU A 160 -18.72 -2.76 0.53
CA LEU A 160 -19.80 -2.27 -0.34
C LEU A 160 -20.42 -0.95 0.11
N MET A 161 -20.54 -0.73 1.43
CA MET A 161 -21.21 0.44 2.02
C MET A 161 -22.65 0.72 1.50
N PRO A 162 -23.54 -0.29 1.33
CA PRO A 162 -24.82 -0.15 0.65
C PRO A 162 -25.78 0.79 1.38
N ASN A 163 -25.70 0.83 2.72
CA ASN A 163 -26.50 1.73 3.56
C ASN A 163 -26.23 3.21 3.28
N ALA A 164 -25.00 3.53 2.89
CA ALA A 164 -24.57 4.90 2.57
C ALA A 164 -24.64 5.20 1.06
N MET A 165 -24.52 4.20 0.19
CA MET A 165 -24.71 4.35 -1.25
C MET A 165 -26.17 4.68 -1.63
N GLY A 166 -27.12 4.07 -0.91
CA GLY A 166 -28.55 4.20 -1.15
C GLY A 166 -29.11 3.24 -2.21
N PRO A 167 -30.44 3.09 -2.29
CA PRO A 167 -31.10 2.02 -3.02
C PRO A 167 -30.87 2.02 -4.53
N VAL A 168 -30.80 3.21 -5.15
CA VAL A 168 -30.61 3.33 -6.61
C VAL A 168 -29.26 2.77 -7.03
N ARG A 169 -28.21 3.22 -6.33
CA ARG A 169 -26.83 2.79 -6.55
C ARG A 169 -26.69 1.29 -6.32
N VAL A 170 -27.14 0.78 -5.18
CA VAL A 170 -27.07 -0.66 -4.89
C VAL A 170 -27.86 -1.48 -5.92
N GLY A 171 -29.01 -0.98 -6.39
CA GLY A 171 -29.76 -1.60 -7.47
C GLY A 171 -28.97 -1.74 -8.77
N THR A 172 -28.14 -0.74 -9.12
CA THR A 172 -27.21 -0.83 -10.25
C THR A 172 -26.16 -1.91 -10.04
N ALA A 173 -25.52 -1.98 -8.87
CA ALA A 173 -24.53 -3.02 -8.57
C ALA A 173 -25.15 -4.44 -8.66
N ILE A 174 -26.37 -4.62 -8.16
CA ILE A 174 -27.13 -5.88 -8.29
C ILE A 174 -27.36 -6.21 -9.77
N ALA A 175 -27.78 -5.24 -10.59
CA ALA A 175 -28.01 -5.45 -12.02
C ALA A 175 -26.72 -5.81 -12.80
N THR A 176 -25.56 -5.34 -12.33
CA THR A 176 -24.24 -5.68 -12.89
C THR A 176 -23.74 -7.07 -12.48
N GLY A 177 -24.36 -7.69 -11.48
CA GLY A 177 -24.06 -9.08 -11.10
C GLY A 177 -23.60 -9.29 -9.66
N LEU A 178 -23.72 -8.29 -8.78
CA LEU A 178 -23.28 -8.37 -7.37
C LEU A 178 -23.81 -9.62 -6.62
N LEU A 179 -25.05 -10.05 -6.88
CA LEU A 179 -25.67 -11.21 -6.22
C LEU A 179 -25.39 -12.55 -6.91
N THR A 180 -24.89 -12.52 -8.14
CA THR A 180 -24.60 -13.70 -8.96
C THR A 180 -23.11 -14.02 -9.08
N GLY A 181 -22.25 -13.04 -8.78
CA GLY A 181 -20.80 -13.21 -8.70
C GLY A 181 -20.33 -13.84 -7.39
N ASN A 182 -19.02 -14.09 -7.29
CA ASN A 182 -18.41 -14.69 -6.10
C ASN A 182 -18.10 -13.64 -5.01
N ILE A 183 -18.20 -12.35 -5.32
CA ILE A 183 -17.86 -11.26 -4.40
C ILE A 183 -18.55 -11.40 -3.03
N LEU A 184 -19.88 -11.42 -2.98
CA LEU A 184 -20.60 -11.45 -1.69
C LEU A 184 -20.69 -12.85 -1.08
N PHE A 185 -20.90 -13.88 -1.90
CA PHE A 185 -21.28 -15.22 -1.42
C PHE A 185 -20.38 -16.35 -1.93
N GLY A 186 -19.23 -16.03 -2.53
CA GLY A 186 -18.21 -17.00 -2.92
C GLY A 186 -17.87 -17.96 -1.77
N GLY A 187 -17.79 -19.26 -2.06
CA GLY A 187 -17.52 -20.29 -1.05
C GLY A 187 -18.67 -20.61 -0.09
N VAL A 188 -19.82 -19.94 -0.24
CA VAL A 188 -20.98 -20.08 0.65
C VAL A 188 -22.26 -20.34 -0.14
N GLY A 189 -22.90 -21.49 0.11
CA GLY A 189 -24.18 -21.81 -0.53
C GLY A 189 -25.31 -20.92 -0.01
N VAL A 190 -25.86 -20.07 -0.88
CA VAL A 190 -27.08 -19.27 -0.63
C VAL A 190 -28.21 -19.80 -1.49
N GLN A 191 -29.36 -20.11 -0.88
CA GLN A 191 -30.51 -20.61 -1.63
C GLN A 191 -31.11 -19.50 -2.50
N ALA A 192 -31.54 -19.81 -3.73
CA ALA A 192 -32.05 -18.83 -4.69
C ALA A 192 -33.21 -17.96 -4.15
N GLY A 193 -34.10 -18.54 -3.33
CA GLY A 193 -35.20 -17.79 -2.69
C GLY A 193 -34.73 -16.72 -1.68
N VAL A 194 -33.52 -16.87 -1.13
CA VAL A 194 -32.89 -15.88 -0.23
C VAL A 194 -32.39 -14.69 -1.03
N LEU A 195 -31.68 -14.95 -2.12
CA LEU A 195 -31.18 -13.91 -3.03
C LEU A 195 -32.35 -13.07 -3.55
N ALA A 196 -33.46 -13.71 -3.90
CA ALA A 196 -34.67 -13.05 -4.36
C ALA A 196 -35.37 -12.18 -3.29
N SER A 197 -35.08 -12.39 -2.01
CA SER A 197 -35.68 -11.61 -0.90
C SER A 197 -34.82 -10.47 -0.38
N LEU A 198 -33.54 -10.43 -0.76
CA LEU A 198 -32.61 -9.41 -0.27
C LEU A 198 -32.98 -8.01 -0.77
N LYS A 199 -33.02 -7.06 0.15
CA LYS A 199 -33.10 -5.63 -0.14
C LYS A 199 -31.72 -4.99 -0.01
N TYR A 200 -31.58 -3.76 -0.50
CA TYR A 200 -30.31 -3.04 -0.44
C TYR A 200 -29.81 -2.84 1.00
N ASP A 201 -30.71 -2.62 1.96
CA ASP A 201 -30.41 -2.44 3.38
C ASP A 201 -30.16 -3.76 4.12
N ASP A 202 -30.34 -4.90 3.43
CA ASP A 202 -29.95 -6.21 3.93
C ASP A 202 -28.52 -6.60 3.53
N LEU A 203 -27.87 -5.85 2.64
CA LEU A 203 -26.48 -6.12 2.25
C LEU A 203 -25.51 -5.53 3.28
N PRO A 204 -24.40 -6.23 3.61
CA PRO A 204 -23.47 -5.74 4.61
C PRO A 204 -22.64 -4.58 4.06
N ASP A 205 -22.22 -3.69 4.94
CA ASP A 205 -21.22 -2.67 4.60
C ASP A 205 -19.88 -3.34 4.31
N LEU A 206 -19.48 -4.31 5.16
CA LEU A 206 -18.26 -5.11 5.00
C LEU A 206 -18.56 -6.60 5.11
N MET A 207 -17.86 -7.40 4.32
CA MET A 207 -17.76 -8.84 4.49
C MET A 207 -16.33 -9.19 4.92
N ILE A 208 -16.19 -10.02 5.95
CA ILE A 208 -14.89 -10.48 6.44
C ILE A 208 -14.83 -12.01 6.43
N GLY A 209 -13.90 -12.56 5.63
CA GLY A 209 -13.54 -13.98 5.63
C GLY A 209 -12.87 -14.38 6.94
N CYS A 210 -13.38 -15.44 7.56
CA CYS A 210 -13.02 -15.82 8.92
C CYS A 210 -12.06 -17.01 9.03
N ASP A 211 -11.67 -17.65 7.93
CA ASP A 211 -10.89 -18.91 7.93
C ASP A 211 -9.38 -18.72 8.14
N TRP A 212 -9.06 -17.82 9.05
CA TRP A 212 -7.72 -17.58 9.54
C TRP A 212 -7.55 -18.24 10.91
N LEU A 213 -6.46 -18.98 11.09
CA LEU A 213 -6.06 -19.50 12.40
C LEU A 213 -5.18 -18.49 13.16
N ASN A 214 -4.61 -17.52 12.44
CA ASN A 214 -3.75 -16.50 12.98
C ASN A 214 -4.53 -15.20 13.22
N SER A 215 -4.40 -14.63 14.41
CA SER A 215 -5.09 -13.38 14.78
C SER A 215 -4.62 -12.17 13.97
N ASP A 216 -3.36 -12.15 13.55
CA ASP A 216 -2.79 -11.09 12.74
C ASP A 216 -3.34 -11.10 11.31
N ARG A 217 -3.43 -12.26 10.65
CA ARG A 217 -4.04 -12.40 9.32
C ARG A 217 -5.50 -11.93 9.33
N LEU A 218 -6.30 -12.40 10.29
CA LEU A 218 -7.69 -11.97 10.40
C LEU A 218 -7.80 -10.46 10.66
N ARG A 219 -6.92 -9.88 11.49
CA ARG A 219 -6.93 -8.44 11.74
C ARG A 219 -6.46 -7.63 10.54
N GLU A 220 -5.49 -8.12 9.77
CA GLU A 220 -5.04 -7.46 8.55
C GLU A 220 -6.16 -7.39 7.51
N THR A 221 -6.91 -8.47 7.28
CA THR A 221 -8.13 -8.42 6.45
C THR A 221 -9.13 -7.38 6.99
N VAL A 222 -9.32 -7.30 8.31
CA VAL A 222 -10.22 -6.29 8.90
C VAL A 222 -9.72 -4.87 8.67
N TYR A 223 -8.42 -4.63 8.80
CA TYR A 223 -7.83 -3.32 8.58
C TYR A 223 -7.92 -2.91 7.11
N HIS A 224 -7.67 -3.85 6.18
CA HIS A 224 -7.84 -3.67 4.74
C HIS A 224 -9.26 -3.22 4.39
N GLU A 225 -10.27 -3.98 4.82
CA GLU A 225 -11.68 -3.63 4.54
C GLU A 225 -12.11 -2.33 5.25
N CYS A 226 -11.61 -2.07 6.46
CA CYS A 226 -11.85 -0.80 7.12
C CYS A 226 -11.18 0.37 6.38
N ALA A 227 -10.04 0.17 5.72
CA ALA A 227 -9.39 1.17 4.90
C ALA A 227 -10.23 1.52 3.66
N HIS A 228 -10.85 0.54 3.00
CA HIS A 228 -11.85 0.80 1.96
C HIS A 228 -13.05 1.59 2.49
N ALA A 229 -13.56 1.25 3.67
CA ALA A 229 -14.69 1.95 4.28
C ALA A 229 -14.33 3.37 4.76
N SER A 230 -13.08 3.59 5.16
CA SER A 230 -12.51 4.91 5.44
C SER A 230 -12.42 5.73 4.15
N HIS A 231 -11.87 5.14 3.09
CA HIS A 231 -11.73 5.79 1.80
C HIS A 231 -13.08 6.15 1.16
N PHE A 232 -14.12 5.32 1.35
CA PHE A 232 -15.50 5.67 1.00
C PHE A 232 -15.91 7.03 1.57
N GLY A 233 -15.62 7.27 2.85
CA GLY A 233 -15.97 8.51 3.54
C GLY A 233 -15.30 9.74 2.92
N GLN A 234 -14.18 9.57 2.23
CA GLN A 234 -13.46 10.62 1.52
C GLN A 234 -13.93 10.78 0.07
N ALA A 235 -13.99 9.68 -0.68
CA ALA A 235 -14.24 9.70 -2.12
C ALA A 235 -15.73 9.83 -2.48
N GLY A 236 -16.61 9.39 -1.58
CA GLY A 236 -18.05 9.47 -1.71
C GLY A 236 -18.68 8.36 -2.57
N PRO A 237 -20.03 8.30 -2.59
CA PRO A 237 -20.77 7.16 -3.09
C PRO A 237 -20.74 6.98 -4.62
N ASP A 238 -20.50 8.04 -5.39
CA ASP A 238 -20.41 7.92 -6.86
C ASP A 238 -19.07 7.30 -7.28
N TYR A 239 -17.97 7.69 -6.63
CA TYR A 239 -16.66 7.09 -6.88
C TYR A 239 -16.66 5.60 -6.50
N TRP A 240 -17.25 5.25 -5.35
CA TRP A 240 -17.39 3.86 -4.90
C TRP A 240 -18.37 3.03 -5.71
N MET A 241 -19.43 3.61 -6.27
CA MET A 241 -20.27 2.85 -7.21
C MET A 241 -19.46 2.40 -8.43
N ASN A 242 -18.63 3.28 -8.99
CA ASN A 242 -17.79 2.93 -10.13
C ASN A 242 -16.73 1.89 -9.76
N LEU A 243 -16.16 1.95 -8.56
CA LEU A 243 -15.26 0.91 -8.06
C LEU A 243 -15.97 -0.44 -7.96
N VAL A 244 -17.11 -0.50 -7.27
CA VAL A 244 -17.85 -1.76 -7.08
C VAL A 244 -18.26 -2.38 -8.41
N ILE A 245 -18.68 -1.57 -9.39
CA ILE A 245 -18.98 -2.05 -10.75
C ILE A 245 -17.73 -2.65 -11.42
N ALA A 246 -16.58 -2.00 -11.27
CA ALA A 246 -15.32 -2.46 -11.83
C ALA A 246 -14.87 -3.79 -11.19
N GLU A 247 -14.96 -3.91 -9.87
CA GLU A 247 -14.62 -5.13 -9.13
C GLU A 247 -15.56 -6.30 -9.47
N ILE A 248 -16.88 -6.04 -9.62
CA ILE A 248 -17.83 -7.06 -10.11
C ILE A 248 -17.45 -7.53 -11.51
N ALA A 249 -17.11 -6.61 -12.41
CA ALA A 249 -16.67 -6.97 -13.75
C ALA A 249 -15.37 -7.78 -13.71
N ALA A 250 -14.41 -7.38 -12.89
CA ALA A 250 -13.15 -8.08 -12.71
C ALA A 250 -13.35 -9.50 -12.15
N ASP A 251 -14.21 -9.69 -11.15
CA ASP A 251 -14.57 -11.02 -10.61
C ASP A 251 -15.19 -11.91 -11.69
N ILE A 252 -16.09 -11.37 -12.52
CA ILE A 252 -16.71 -12.11 -13.63
C ILE A 252 -15.67 -12.51 -14.68
N GLU A 253 -14.71 -11.64 -14.99
CA GLU A 253 -13.70 -11.85 -16.01
C GLU A 253 -12.56 -12.77 -15.57
N THR A 254 -12.15 -12.68 -14.30
CA THR A 254 -10.89 -13.26 -13.79
C THR A 254 -11.10 -14.25 -12.65
N GLY A 255 -12.27 -14.22 -11.99
CA GLY A 255 -12.54 -14.93 -10.75
C GLY A 255 -12.05 -14.20 -9.49
N GLU A 256 -11.51 -12.98 -9.65
CA GLU A 256 -10.88 -12.20 -8.59
C GLU A 256 -11.38 -10.74 -8.63
N GLY A 257 -11.98 -10.25 -7.54
CA GLY A 257 -12.55 -8.90 -7.47
C GLY A 257 -11.51 -7.78 -7.55
N TRP A 258 -10.28 -8.05 -7.12
CA TRP A 258 -9.14 -7.13 -7.21
C TRP A 258 -8.55 -7.01 -8.63
N GLY A 259 -9.03 -7.84 -9.57
CA GLY A 259 -8.70 -7.75 -10.99
C GLY A 259 -7.22 -7.87 -11.33
N ASN A 260 -6.88 -7.43 -12.55
CA ASN A 260 -5.50 -7.33 -13.03
C ASN A 260 -5.35 -6.12 -13.95
N ALA A 261 -4.14 -5.92 -14.49
CA ALA A 261 -3.83 -4.79 -15.38
C ALA A 261 -4.74 -4.66 -16.63
N ASN A 262 -5.45 -5.72 -17.02
CA ASN A 262 -6.38 -5.73 -18.14
C ASN A 262 -7.86 -5.60 -17.74
N SER A 263 -8.17 -5.59 -16.44
CA SER A 263 -9.54 -5.44 -15.95
C SER A 263 -10.11 -4.08 -16.32
N ASN A 264 -11.42 -4.02 -16.52
CA ASN A 264 -12.12 -2.75 -16.72
C ASN A 264 -11.89 -1.81 -15.53
N ASP A 265 -11.48 -0.57 -15.81
CA ASP A 265 -11.13 0.44 -14.80
C ASP A 265 -10.05 -0.03 -13.77
N ALA A 266 -9.11 -0.87 -14.23
CA ALA A 266 -8.01 -1.42 -13.43
C ALA A 266 -7.21 -0.35 -12.66
N GLY A 267 -7.08 0.87 -13.20
CA GLY A 267 -6.42 1.98 -12.51
C GLY A 267 -7.12 2.39 -11.21
N ARG A 268 -8.47 2.41 -11.19
CA ARG A 268 -9.24 2.70 -9.98
C ARG A 268 -9.08 1.57 -8.96
N ILE A 269 -9.23 0.32 -9.40
CA ILE A 269 -9.07 -0.86 -8.54
C ILE A 269 -7.67 -0.84 -7.91
N ALA A 270 -6.62 -0.69 -8.72
CA ALA A 270 -5.23 -0.71 -8.26
C ALA A 270 -4.92 0.38 -7.22
N VAL A 271 -5.44 1.60 -7.38
CA VAL A 271 -5.26 2.67 -6.38
C VAL A 271 -5.97 2.34 -5.07
N CYS A 272 -7.18 1.79 -5.14
CA CYS A 272 -8.00 1.53 -3.96
C CYS A 272 -7.49 0.34 -3.15
N GLU A 273 -7.17 -0.76 -3.84
CA GLU A 273 -6.58 -1.95 -3.22
C GLU A 273 -5.17 -1.65 -2.68
N SER A 274 -4.31 -0.93 -3.41
CA SER A 274 -2.96 -0.61 -2.89
C SER A 274 -2.99 0.26 -1.64
N TRP A 275 -3.96 1.18 -1.53
CA TRP A 275 -4.18 1.98 -0.32
C TRP A 275 -4.62 1.09 0.85
N ALA A 276 -5.61 0.22 0.61
CA ALA A 276 -6.12 -0.66 1.64
C ALA A 276 -5.07 -1.66 2.13
N GLU A 277 -4.29 -2.23 1.21
CA GLU A 277 -3.20 -3.17 1.51
C GLU A 277 -2.09 -2.48 2.32
N HIS A 278 -1.72 -1.24 1.94
CA HIS A 278 -0.75 -0.44 2.69
C HIS A 278 -1.18 -0.24 4.16
N ILE A 279 -2.43 0.20 4.37
CA ILE A 279 -2.99 0.42 5.71
C ILE A 279 -3.12 -0.92 6.47
N GLY A 280 -3.56 -1.98 5.78
CA GLY A 280 -3.66 -3.33 6.30
C GLY A 280 -2.35 -3.77 6.95
N TYR A 281 -1.23 -3.64 6.24
CA TYR A 281 0.09 -3.97 6.77
C TYR A 281 0.62 -3.00 7.80
N ALA A 282 0.46 -1.69 7.60
CA ALA A 282 0.92 -0.68 8.54
C ALA A 282 0.28 -0.91 9.92
N TYR A 283 -1.04 -1.10 9.96
CA TYR A 283 -1.79 -1.26 11.21
C TYR A 283 -1.57 -2.61 11.86
N ASN A 284 -1.34 -3.65 11.04
CA ASN A 284 -0.87 -4.93 11.54
C ASN A 284 0.51 -4.80 12.21
N HIS A 285 1.44 -4.10 11.57
CA HIS A 285 2.78 -3.90 12.10
C HIS A 285 2.78 -3.09 13.40
N ILE A 286 2.00 -2.00 13.49
CA ILE A 286 1.84 -1.23 14.73
C ILE A 286 1.40 -2.14 15.89
N ARG A 287 0.52 -3.11 15.62
CA ARG A 287 -0.01 -4.00 16.65
C ARG A 287 0.94 -5.15 17.00
N TYR A 288 1.48 -5.84 16.01
CA TYR A 288 2.18 -7.10 16.21
C TYR A 288 3.70 -6.98 16.12
N GLY A 289 4.22 -5.91 15.52
CA GLY A 289 5.65 -5.69 15.31
C GLY A 289 6.32 -6.94 14.69
N GLY A 290 7.43 -7.37 15.30
CA GLY A 290 8.15 -8.58 14.90
C GLY A 290 7.45 -9.89 15.27
N SER A 291 6.35 -9.85 16.04
CA SER A 291 5.57 -11.05 16.34
C SER A 291 4.63 -11.44 15.20
N THR A 292 4.47 -10.66 14.12
CA THR A 292 3.56 -10.99 13.01
C THR A 292 3.96 -12.27 12.25
N SER A 293 2.98 -13.09 11.86
CA SER A 293 3.12 -14.22 10.93
C SER A 293 3.19 -13.78 9.46
N LEU A 294 2.92 -12.50 9.20
CA LEU A 294 2.98 -11.93 7.87
C LEU A 294 4.42 -11.90 7.35
N LEU A 295 5.40 -11.55 8.19
CA LEU A 295 6.79 -11.33 7.76
C LEU A 295 7.57 -12.65 7.66
N PRO A 296 8.11 -13.02 6.47
CA PRO A 296 9.08 -14.09 6.37
C PRO A 296 10.32 -13.79 7.20
N THR A 297 10.95 -14.83 7.76
CA THR A 297 12.18 -14.70 8.54
C THR A 297 13.23 -13.87 7.80
N GLY A 298 13.70 -12.79 8.44
CA GLY A 298 14.76 -11.92 7.89
C GLY A 298 14.28 -10.80 6.95
N ARG A 299 12.97 -10.59 6.81
CA ARG A 299 12.42 -9.38 6.16
C ARG A 299 11.93 -8.39 7.21
N THR A 300 12.22 -7.10 6.99
CA THR A 300 11.64 -6.02 7.79
C THR A 300 10.28 -5.62 7.24
N TRP A 301 9.52 -4.83 8.00
CA TRP A 301 8.23 -4.32 7.55
C TRP A 301 8.39 -3.35 6.39
N GLU A 302 9.37 -2.45 6.46
CA GLU A 302 9.68 -1.47 5.40
C GLU A 302 9.96 -2.21 4.09
N ARG A 303 10.82 -3.23 4.15
CA ARG A 303 11.13 -4.07 2.99
C ARG A 303 9.90 -4.77 2.42
N ARG A 304 8.94 -5.18 3.26
CA ARG A 304 7.69 -5.77 2.80
C ARG A 304 6.87 -4.73 2.02
N GLN A 305 6.73 -3.51 2.53
CA GLN A 305 5.99 -2.45 1.85
C GLN A 305 6.61 -2.17 0.46
N GLU A 306 7.93 -2.11 0.38
CA GLU A 306 8.66 -1.89 -0.89
C GLU A 306 8.52 -3.04 -1.91
N GLU A 307 8.48 -4.29 -1.42
CA GLU A 307 8.45 -5.47 -2.28
C GLU A 307 7.02 -5.87 -2.69
N THR A 308 6.00 -5.51 -1.90
CA THR A 308 4.62 -5.87 -2.20
C THR A 308 4.05 -4.99 -3.30
N ARG A 309 3.67 -5.64 -4.40
CA ARG A 309 2.80 -5.10 -5.44
C ARG A 309 1.47 -5.79 -5.25
N ASN A 310 0.40 -5.00 -5.10
CA ASN A 310 -0.94 -5.47 -4.80
C ASN A 310 -1.34 -6.70 -5.65
N ASP A 311 -1.24 -7.91 -5.07
CA ASP A 311 -1.51 -9.28 -5.52
C ASP A 311 -1.15 -9.75 -6.96
N VAL A 312 -0.90 -8.85 -7.91
CA VAL A 312 -0.66 -9.12 -9.34
C VAL A 312 0.46 -8.24 -9.90
N LEU A 313 1.14 -8.74 -10.93
CA LEU A 313 2.11 -7.97 -11.72
C LEU A 313 1.45 -6.68 -12.26
N ASP A 314 2.18 -5.56 -12.24
CA ASP A 314 1.76 -4.24 -12.75
C ASP A 314 0.72 -3.44 -11.96
N HIS A 315 0.36 -3.87 -10.73
CA HIS A 315 -0.35 -2.99 -9.79
C HIS A 315 0.57 -2.00 -9.06
N VAL A 316 -0.04 -0.96 -8.47
CA VAL A 316 0.64 0.09 -7.70
C VAL A 316 1.43 -0.55 -6.54
N PRO A 317 2.76 -0.36 -6.45
CA PRO A 317 3.53 -0.79 -5.29
C PRO A 317 3.04 -0.09 -4.03
N ILE A 318 2.79 -0.84 -2.97
CA ILE A 318 2.20 -0.27 -1.75
C ILE A 318 3.22 0.58 -0.96
N GLY A 319 4.52 0.39 -1.20
CA GLY A 319 5.61 1.23 -0.69
C GLY A 319 5.47 2.69 -1.10
N VAL A 320 4.86 2.99 -2.25
CA VAL A 320 4.61 4.38 -2.68
C VAL A 320 3.77 5.15 -1.65
N HIS A 321 2.79 4.50 -1.02
CA HIS A 321 2.00 5.16 0.03
C HIS A 321 2.82 5.45 1.27
N PHE A 322 3.82 4.61 1.56
CA PHE A 322 4.78 4.84 2.64
C PHE A 322 5.75 5.98 2.30
N ASP A 323 6.29 6.03 1.08
CA ASP A 323 7.17 7.09 0.59
C ASP A 323 6.54 8.50 0.64
N LEU A 324 5.20 8.58 0.57
CA LEU A 324 4.47 9.84 0.66
C LEU A 324 4.38 10.39 2.09
N ILE A 325 4.53 9.54 3.10
CA ILE A 325 4.33 9.89 4.51
C ILE A 325 5.61 9.79 5.34
N ASP A 326 6.57 8.97 4.92
CA ASP A 326 7.85 8.92 5.57
C ASP A 326 8.66 10.16 5.18
N PRO A 327 9.39 10.78 6.12
CA PRO A 327 10.28 11.87 5.78
C PRO A 327 11.35 11.27 4.89
N ALA A 328 11.31 11.56 3.58
CA ALA A 328 12.34 11.18 2.64
C ALA A 328 13.70 11.40 3.31
N VAL A 329 14.41 10.31 3.61
CA VAL A 329 15.72 10.38 4.24
C VAL A 329 16.71 10.80 3.15
N GLY A 330 16.65 12.08 2.79
CA GLY A 330 17.67 12.74 2.01
C GLY A 330 18.90 12.87 2.89
N TYR A 331 19.98 12.19 2.52
CA TYR A 331 21.28 12.46 3.12
C TYR A 331 21.81 13.77 2.55
N LEU A 332 22.16 14.70 3.44
CA LEU A 332 22.94 15.86 3.05
C LEU A 332 24.35 15.39 2.68
N LEU A 333 24.65 15.41 1.38
CA LEU A 333 25.98 15.10 0.85
C LEU A 333 26.80 16.40 0.81
N GLU A 334 27.43 16.76 1.93
CA GLU A 334 28.36 17.89 1.99
C GLU A 334 29.71 17.49 1.36
N ASP A 335 30.18 18.28 0.39
CA ASP A 335 31.49 18.10 -0.26
C ASP A 335 31.74 16.69 -0.84
N PHE A 336 30.69 16.09 -1.42
CA PHE A 336 30.78 14.85 -2.15
C PHE A 336 31.54 15.07 -3.47
N LEU A 337 32.65 14.40 -3.64
CA LEU A 337 33.55 14.58 -4.76
C LEU A 337 32.94 13.98 -6.03
N PHE A 338 32.74 14.83 -7.03
CA PHE A 338 32.32 14.46 -8.37
C PHE A 338 33.47 14.70 -9.34
N TYR A 339 33.73 13.71 -10.21
CA TYR A 339 34.83 13.75 -11.17
C TYR A 339 34.30 13.94 -12.60
N PRO A 340 34.19 15.19 -13.09
CA PRO A 340 33.73 15.44 -14.44
C PRO A 340 34.73 14.93 -15.46
N ALA A 341 34.19 14.37 -16.55
CA ALA A 341 34.91 14.02 -17.76
C ALA A 341 34.17 14.63 -18.95
N MET A 342 34.91 15.25 -19.87
CA MET A 342 34.36 15.78 -21.12
C MET A 342 35.20 15.30 -22.30
N ALA A 343 34.52 14.65 -23.25
CA ALA A 343 35.08 14.29 -24.53
C ALA A 343 34.52 15.21 -25.62
N LEU A 344 35.37 15.56 -26.58
CA LEU A 344 34.98 16.34 -27.75
C LEU A 344 35.34 15.55 -29.01
N LEU A 345 34.35 15.35 -29.87
CA LEU A 345 34.47 14.58 -31.10
C LEU A 345 34.12 15.46 -32.29
N ARG A 346 34.95 15.45 -33.33
CA ARG A 346 34.59 16.00 -34.64
C ARG A 346 33.83 14.95 -35.43
N ILE A 347 32.60 15.25 -35.82
CA ILE A 347 31.65 14.27 -36.41
C ILE A 347 31.23 14.61 -37.84
N ASP A 348 31.80 15.64 -38.49
CA ASP A 348 31.64 15.90 -39.93
C ASP A 348 32.60 15.05 -40.81
N THR A 349 33.28 14.06 -40.23
CA THR A 349 34.20 13.15 -40.94
C THR A 349 33.78 11.69 -40.76
N PHE A 350 34.09 10.83 -41.74
CA PHE A 350 33.66 9.42 -41.76
C PHE A 350 34.20 8.56 -40.60
N LEU A 351 35.27 9.02 -39.93
CA LEU A 351 35.77 8.43 -38.70
C LEU A 351 35.89 9.55 -37.68
N ALA A 352 34.94 9.61 -36.76
CA ALA A 352 34.99 10.60 -35.69
C ALA A 352 36.32 10.51 -34.94
N LYS A 353 36.97 11.66 -34.77
CA LYS A 353 38.24 11.74 -34.08
C LYS A 353 37.98 11.98 -32.60
N ASN A 354 38.30 11.01 -31.75
CA ASN A 354 38.25 11.15 -30.29
C ASN A 354 39.38 12.05 -29.72
N SER A 355 40.12 12.75 -30.59
CA SER A 355 41.22 13.66 -30.26
C SER A 355 40.91 15.13 -30.56
N SER A 356 39.64 15.46 -30.81
CA SER A 356 39.25 16.80 -31.28
C SER A 356 39.38 17.92 -30.26
N LEU A 357 39.69 17.63 -28.99
CA LEU A 357 40.12 18.68 -28.06
C LEU A 357 41.40 19.40 -28.53
N MET A 358 42.23 18.74 -29.35
CA MET A 358 43.41 19.37 -29.95
C MET A 358 43.05 20.43 -31.00
N ASP A 359 41.83 20.41 -31.54
CA ASP A 359 41.31 21.41 -32.47
C ASP A 359 40.85 22.69 -31.76
N PHE A 360 41.04 22.78 -30.44
CA PHE A 360 40.68 23.92 -29.59
C PHE A 360 41.90 24.41 -28.79
N GLU A 361 41.90 25.69 -28.42
CA GLU A 361 42.67 26.20 -27.29
C GLU A 361 41.79 26.11 -26.05
N ILE A 362 42.35 25.53 -24.99
CA ILE A 362 41.62 25.22 -23.77
C ILE A 362 42.17 26.12 -22.67
N LEU A 363 41.32 26.97 -22.12
CA LEU A 363 41.66 27.83 -21.00
C LEU A 363 40.92 27.34 -19.77
N ILE A 364 41.68 26.95 -18.75
CA ILE A 364 41.17 26.49 -17.46
C ILE A 364 41.78 27.40 -16.40
N ASP A 365 40.94 27.98 -15.53
CA ASP A 365 41.45 28.76 -14.41
C ASP A 365 42.22 27.85 -13.45
N SER A 366 43.38 28.31 -12.97
CA SER A 366 44.22 27.55 -12.04
C SER A 366 43.55 27.16 -10.72
N THR A 367 42.42 27.79 -10.39
CA THR A 367 41.58 27.44 -9.22
C THR A 367 40.80 26.13 -9.43
N PHE A 368 40.66 25.62 -10.65
CA PHE A 368 39.98 24.36 -10.94
C PHE A 368 40.97 23.20 -11.12
N ASN A 369 40.67 22.07 -10.49
CA ASN A 369 41.36 20.80 -10.77
C ASN A 369 40.76 20.16 -12.01
N TYR A 370 41.09 20.67 -13.19
CA TYR A 370 40.62 20.15 -14.47
C TYR A 370 41.75 20.23 -15.51
N ARG A 371 42.00 19.14 -16.23
CA ARG A 371 43.14 19.05 -17.14
C ARG A 371 42.86 18.20 -18.36
N LEU A 372 43.59 18.49 -19.43
CA LEU A 372 43.65 17.63 -20.61
C LEU A 372 44.40 16.35 -20.29
N TRP A 373 43.75 15.22 -20.55
CA TRP A 373 44.30 13.89 -20.48
C TRP A 373 44.36 13.29 -21.88
N SER A 374 45.45 12.57 -22.17
CA SER A 374 45.63 11.87 -23.44
C SER A 374 45.82 10.39 -23.16
N TYR A 375 44.98 9.57 -23.78
CA TYR A 375 45.02 8.13 -23.69
C TYR A 375 46.03 7.53 -24.66
N SER A 376 46.42 6.27 -24.43
CA SER A 376 47.40 5.57 -25.27
C SER A 376 46.93 5.32 -26.70
N ASP A 377 45.62 5.33 -26.94
CA ASP A 377 45.00 5.22 -28.27
C ASP A 377 44.91 6.58 -29.01
N GLY A 378 45.39 7.65 -28.39
CA GLY A 378 45.35 9.01 -28.93
C GLY A 378 44.06 9.77 -28.63
N ALA A 379 43.08 9.15 -27.95
CA ALA A 379 41.90 9.87 -27.48
C ALA A 379 42.28 10.94 -26.44
N THR A 380 41.49 12.01 -26.38
CA THR A 380 41.72 13.12 -25.46
C THR A 380 40.44 13.45 -24.72
N GLU A 381 40.55 13.70 -23.41
CA GLU A 381 39.43 14.13 -22.57
C GLU A 381 39.87 15.22 -21.61
N LEU A 382 38.96 16.10 -21.22
CA LEU A 382 39.15 16.94 -20.04
C LEU A 382 38.62 16.19 -18.82
N VAL A 383 39.48 15.95 -17.84
CA VAL A 383 39.16 15.20 -16.62
C VAL A 383 39.61 15.96 -15.38
N GLY A 384 38.89 15.77 -14.27
CA GLY A 384 39.27 16.41 -13.02
C GLY A 384 38.21 16.28 -11.95
N GLN A 385 37.98 17.35 -11.19
CA GLN A 385 37.06 17.40 -10.06
C GLN A 385 36.29 18.73 -10.07
N TYR A 386 35.00 18.71 -9.71
CA TYR A 386 34.26 19.95 -9.43
C TYR A 386 34.79 20.62 -8.15
N SER A 387 34.78 21.95 -8.11
CA SER A 387 34.98 22.72 -6.89
C SER A 387 33.64 22.85 -6.14
N PHE A 388 33.66 22.75 -4.81
CA PHE A 388 32.47 22.87 -3.97
C PHE A 388 32.56 24.12 -3.09
N GLU A 389 31.63 25.05 -3.25
CA GLU A 389 31.56 26.31 -2.48
C GLU A 389 30.09 26.75 -2.37
N GLY A 390 29.68 27.22 -1.19
CA GLY A 390 28.33 27.75 -0.98
C GLY A 390 27.20 26.75 -1.27
N GLY A 391 27.45 25.44 -1.12
CA GLY A 391 26.47 24.39 -1.42
C GLY A 391 26.31 24.07 -2.91
N GLN A 392 27.19 24.60 -3.78
CA GLN A 392 27.15 24.37 -5.22
C GLN A 392 28.46 23.77 -5.72
N TYR A 393 28.33 22.86 -6.70
CA TYR A 393 29.46 22.34 -7.47
C TYR A 393 29.65 23.18 -8.72
N PHE A 394 30.86 23.64 -8.97
CA PHE A 394 31.17 24.49 -10.11
C PHE A 394 32.47 24.05 -10.78
N LEU A 395 32.49 24.20 -12.10
CA LEU A 395 33.64 23.98 -12.96
C LEU A 395 33.54 24.98 -14.10
N GLN A 396 34.64 25.69 -14.40
CA GLN A 396 34.68 26.64 -15.50
C GLN A 396 35.90 26.41 -16.38
N TYR A 397 35.67 26.39 -17.68
CA TYR A 397 36.70 26.35 -18.71
C TYR A 397 36.19 27.07 -19.96
N LYS A 398 37.10 27.44 -20.86
CA LYS A 398 36.77 27.99 -22.17
C LYS A 398 37.41 27.14 -23.26
N LEU A 399 36.65 26.90 -24.31
CA LEU A 399 37.11 26.28 -25.55
C LEU A 399 37.12 27.34 -26.64
N ILE A 400 38.29 27.61 -27.21
CA ILE A 400 38.46 28.53 -28.33
C ILE A 400 38.74 27.69 -29.58
N PRO A 401 37.82 27.60 -30.55
CA PRO A 401 38.02 26.76 -31.71
C PRO A 401 39.19 27.26 -32.58
N LYS A 402 39.98 26.32 -33.09
CA LYS A 402 41.04 26.56 -34.08
C LYS A 402 40.66 26.09 -35.47
N GLN A 403 39.60 25.29 -35.58
CA GLN A 403 39.12 24.71 -36.84
C GLN A 403 37.60 24.77 -36.92
N VAL A 404 37.09 25.01 -38.13
CA VAL A 404 35.67 24.88 -38.47
C VAL A 404 35.26 23.41 -38.58
N GLY A 405 34.00 23.12 -38.28
CA GLY A 405 33.44 21.78 -38.38
C GLY A 405 32.21 21.55 -37.52
N LEU A 406 31.66 20.34 -37.59
CA LEU A 406 30.61 19.87 -36.69
C LEU A 406 31.21 19.05 -35.55
N PHE A 407 30.90 19.43 -34.32
CA PHE A 407 31.43 18.81 -33.12
C PHE A 407 30.32 18.29 -32.20
N LEU A 408 30.64 17.22 -31.48
CA LEU A 408 29.86 16.61 -30.41
C LEU A 408 30.65 16.67 -29.11
N ILE A 409 30.05 17.27 -28.08
CA ILE A 409 30.49 17.15 -26.69
C ILE A 409 29.76 15.98 -26.04
N SER A 410 30.48 15.21 -25.25
CA SER A 410 29.94 14.25 -24.29
C SER A 410 30.42 14.63 -22.90
N GLN A 411 29.49 14.82 -21.96
CA GLN A 411 29.80 15.12 -20.56
C GLN A 411 29.36 13.98 -19.65
N ALA A 412 30.30 13.52 -18.83
CA ALA A 412 30.06 12.55 -17.79
C ALA A 412 30.51 13.10 -16.44
N ALA A 413 29.94 12.57 -15.37
CA ALA A 413 30.43 12.73 -14.02
C ALA A 413 30.63 11.33 -13.47
N ALA A 414 31.87 10.99 -13.14
CA ALA A 414 32.20 9.74 -12.50
C ALA A 414 32.20 9.93 -10.97
N VAL A 415 31.72 8.90 -10.29
CA VAL A 415 32.00 8.65 -8.87
C VAL A 415 32.81 7.36 -8.73
N TYR A 416 32.84 6.52 -9.76
CA TYR A 416 33.63 5.30 -9.82
C TYR A 416 34.63 5.36 -10.98
N PRO A 417 35.90 4.95 -10.81
CA PRO A 417 36.50 4.42 -9.57
C PRO A 417 37.00 5.51 -8.62
N GLN A 418 37.09 6.77 -9.05
CA GLN A 418 37.83 7.82 -8.34
C GLN A 418 37.21 8.29 -7.01
N GLY A 419 35.93 7.97 -6.74
CA GLY A 419 35.19 8.34 -5.53
C GLY A 419 34.36 7.19 -4.97
N GLU A 420 34.70 5.94 -5.28
CA GLU A 420 33.90 4.77 -4.93
C GLU A 420 33.83 4.55 -3.41
N ASP A 421 34.87 4.97 -2.70
CA ASP A 421 35.03 4.84 -1.26
C ASP A 421 34.36 5.97 -0.47
N GLN A 422 33.77 6.97 -1.13
CA GLN A 422 33.10 8.08 -0.46
C GLN A 422 31.90 7.58 0.34
N ALA A 423 31.99 7.65 1.66
CA ALA A 423 30.95 7.18 2.57
C ALA A 423 30.01 8.32 2.97
N PHE A 424 28.73 7.99 3.11
CA PHE A 424 27.73 8.82 3.75
C PHE A 424 26.88 7.93 4.67
N PRO A 425 26.13 8.49 5.65
CA PRO A 425 25.32 7.69 6.55
C PRO A 425 24.44 6.71 5.78
N GLU A 426 24.40 5.46 6.26
CA GLU A 426 23.65 4.35 5.65
C GLU A 426 24.04 3.94 4.23
N LYS A 427 25.17 4.42 3.67
CA LYS A 427 25.69 3.91 2.41
C LYS A 427 25.85 2.38 2.48
N CYS A 428 25.17 1.68 1.58
CA CYS A 428 25.28 0.24 1.41
C CYS A 428 26.74 -0.18 1.21
N LYS A 429 27.21 -1.14 2.01
CA LYS A 429 28.56 -1.71 1.86
C LYS A 429 28.70 -2.33 0.47
N LEU A 430 29.87 -2.13 -0.17
CA LEU A 430 30.22 -2.73 -1.47
C LEU A 430 29.29 -2.32 -2.64
N LYS A 431 28.57 -1.21 -2.51
CA LYS A 431 27.79 -0.62 -3.61
C LYS A 431 28.44 0.68 -4.06
N GLY A 432 28.83 0.72 -5.33
CA GLY A 432 29.35 1.94 -5.96
C GLY A 432 28.25 2.97 -6.16
N SER A 433 28.63 4.24 -6.10
CA SER A 433 27.77 5.36 -6.48
C SER A 433 27.88 5.61 -7.98
N SER A 434 26.79 6.04 -8.61
CA SER A 434 26.79 6.51 -10.00
C SER A 434 26.31 7.95 -10.04
N ALA A 435 26.78 8.69 -11.03
CA ALA A 435 26.28 10.03 -11.33
C ALA A 435 25.85 10.09 -12.80
N ARG A 436 24.87 10.95 -13.07
CA ARG A 436 24.37 11.23 -14.42
C ARG A 436 24.42 12.74 -14.63
N VAL A 437 24.89 13.15 -15.79
CA VAL A 437 24.88 14.55 -16.20
C VAL A 437 23.66 14.79 -17.08
N THR A 438 22.88 15.82 -16.74
CA THR A 438 21.79 16.32 -17.58
C THR A 438 22.17 17.70 -18.08
N LEU A 439 22.63 17.78 -19.32
CA LEU A 439 23.02 19.03 -19.93
C LEU A 439 21.79 19.81 -20.42
N ASN A 440 21.75 21.12 -20.16
CA ASN A 440 20.66 22.03 -20.55
C ASN A 440 19.26 21.55 -20.11
N GLY A 441 19.16 20.87 -18.96
CA GLY A 441 17.89 20.31 -18.48
C GLY A 441 17.31 19.20 -19.36
N GLY A 442 18.10 18.64 -20.29
CA GLY A 442 17.67 17.61 -21.23
C GLY A 442 17.12 18.16 -22.56
N ALA A 443 17.00 19.48 -22.70
CA ALA A 443 16.54 20.15 -23.92
C ALA A 443 17.68 20.88 -24.64
N ASP A 444 17.43 21.40 -25.84
CA ASP A 444 18.31 22.33 -26.57
C ASP A 444 19.77 21.89 -26.75
N ASN A 445 19.98 20.58 -26.94
CA ASN A 445 21.31 20.00 -27.13
C ASN A 445 21.70 19.80 -28.60
N ASN A 446 20.93 20.39 -29.53
CA ASN A 446 21.13 20.36 -30.99
C ASN A 446 21.31 18.94 -31.56
N ILE A 447 20.62 17.94 -31.01
CA ILE A 447 20.76 16.53 -31.41
C ILE A 447 20.50 16.32 -32.90
N GLU A 448 19.66 17.15 -33.52
CA GLU A 448 19.35 17.13 -34.94
C GLU A 448 20.58 17.35 -35.83
N PHE A 449 21.64 18.01 -35.33
CA PHE A 449 22.88 18.18 -36.08
C PHE A 449 23.61 16.86 -36.33
N LEU A 450 23.34 15.81 -35.54
CA LEU A 450 23.88 14.48 -35.79
C LEU A 450 23.52 13.96 -37.19
N ARG A 451 22.40 14.40 -37.78
CA ARG A 451 21.98 14.02 -39.14
C ARG A 451 22.95 14.49 -40.22
N SER A 452 23.77 15.49 -39.93
CA SER A 452 24.78 16.03 -40.84
C SER A 452 26.11 15.27 -40.77
N SER A 453 26.29 14.35 -39.82
CA SER A 453 27.44 13.45 -39.80
C SER A 453 27.38 12.48 -40.98
N PRO A 454 28.51 12.22 -41.69
CA PRO A 454 28.58 11.17 -42.69
C PRO A 454 28.74 9.75 -42.09
N ASP A 455 28.98 9.63 -40.77
CA ASP A 455 29.16 8.35 -40.08
C ASP A 455 27.81 7.82 -39.53
N PRO A 456 27.37 6.60 -39.96
CA PRO A 456 26.15 5.94 -39.52
C PRO A 456 26.00 5.81 -38.00
N HIS A 457 27.10 5.77 -37.26
CA HIS A 457 27.04 5.73 -35.81
C HIS A 457 26.29 6.94 -35.24
N TYR A 458 26.56 8.13 -35.76
CA TYR A 458 25.98 9.37 -35.25
C TYR A 458 24.63 9.69 -35.92
N ASN A 459 24.52 9.57 -37.24
CA ASN A 459 23.33 10.01 -37.98
C ASN A 459 22.18 8.98 -37.98
N GLU A 460 22.44 7.72 -37.63
CA GLU A 460 21.45 6.65 -37.58
C GLU A 460 21.41 6.02 -36.19
N TRP A 461 22.52 5.42 -35.72
CA TRP A 461 22.50 4.59 -34.52
C TRP A 461 22.17 5.36 -33.24
N ILE A 462 22.75 6.55 -33.02
CA ILE A 462 22.38 7.37 -31.85
C ILE A 462 20.91 7.80 -31.91
N LEU A 463 20.40 8.16 -33.10
CA LEU A 463 19.04 8.69 -33.27
C LEU A 463 17.94 7.64 -33.07
N LEU A 464 18.26 6.35 -33.07
CA LEU A 464 17.30 5.27 -32.75
C LEU A 464 16.89 5.27 -31.27
N GLU A 465 17.79 5.63 -30.35
CA GLU A 465 17.54 5.67 -28.90
C GLU A 465 18.26 6.86 -28.25
N PRO A 466 17.84 8.10 -28.56
CA PRO A 466 18.56 9.32 -28.19
C PRO A 466 18.72 9.48 -26.68
N GLU A 467 17.71 9.07 -25.90
CA GLU A 467 17.78 9.13 -24.43
C GLU A 467 18.92 8.27 -23.86
N ALA A 468 19.10 7.07 -24.40
CA ALA A 468 20.10 6.12 -23.93
C ALA A 468 21.49 6.39 -24.51
N ARG A 469 21.56 6.95 -25.72
CA ARG A 469 22.80 7.04 -26.53
C ARG A 469 23.38 8.47 -26.64
N PHE A 470 22.59 9.49 -26.32
CA PHE A 470 23.01 10.90 -26.37
C PHE A 470 22.75 11.62 -25.05
N HIS A 471 21.50 11.69 -24.58
CA HIS A 471 21.13 12.48 -23.41
C HIS A 471 21.70 11.91 -22.10
N LYS A 472 21.77 10.58 -21.97
CA LYS A 472 22.41 9.91 -20.83
C LYS A 472 23.88 10.30 -20.63
N PHE A 473 24.57 10.68 -21.70
CA PHE A 473 25.99 11.05 -21.71
C PHE A 473 26.21 12.56 -21.86
N GLY A 474 25.20 13.38 -21.53
CA GLY A 474 25.32 14.83 -21.62
C GLY A 474 25.70 15.32 -23.02
N GLY A 475 25.17 14.68 -24.07
CA GLY A 475 25.46 15.01 -25.46
C GLY A 475 25.08 16.44 -25.83
N TYR A 476 25.93 17.12 -26.60
CA TYR A 476 25.64 18.43 -27.20
C TYR A 476 26.37 18.62 -28.53
N CYS A 477 25.64 19.00 -29.58
CA CYS A 477 26.22 19.25 -30.89
C CYS A 477 26.34 20.75 -31.18
N PHE A 478 27.35 21.14 -31.94
CA PHE A 478 27.47 22.51 -32.45
C PHE A 478 28.35 22.61 -33.68
N TYR A 479 28.09 23.62 -34.49
CA TYR A 479 28.97 24.01 -35.59
C TYR A 479 29.95 25.09 -35.13
N VAL A 480 31.19 24.95 -35.57
CA VAL A 480 32.15 26.06 -35.63
C VAL A 480 32.17 26.54 -37.08
N VAL A 481 31.86 27.82 -37.28
CA VAL A 481 31.89 28.52 -38.56
C VAL A 481 32.89 29.68 -38.50
N GLU A 482 33.30 30.19 -39.66
CA GLU A 482 34.27 31.31 -39.79
C GLU A 482 33.76 32.65 -39.25
#